data_AF-A0A9D7RFC7-F1
#
_entry.id   AF-A0A9D7RFC7-F1
#
_cell.length_a   1.000
_cell.length_b   1.000
_cell.length_c   1.000
_cell.angle_alpha   90.00
_cell.angle_beta   90.00
_cell.angle_gamma   90.00
#
_symmetry.space_group_name_H-M   'P 1'
#
loop_
_entity.id
_entity.type
_entity.pdbx_description
1 polymer ?
#
loop_
_entity_poly.entity_id
_entity_poly.type
_entity_poly.pdbx_seq_one_letter_code
_entity_poly.pdbx_strand_id
1 'polypeptide(L)'
;MIRSALTAFEGEVDFHYKKGAYKTPEAFMQLVIKRFERTCCVIINNDTIRLINPRVVLGHETTVVAELAKVPQTIKSYYIRNAFFEDMPSNQCELILTAKGLPQKQFILNNTNNQEVRLRVKMQNGLKKRAVLLLSKTFCGEQFL
;
A
#
# COMPACT_ATOMS: atom_id res chain seq x y z
N MET A 1 -0.31 3.06 -4.57
CA MET A 1 0.78 3.93 -4.04
C MET A 1 0.91 3.67 -2.55
N ILE A 2 2.09 3.74 -1.94
CA ILE A 2 2.38 3.83 -0.48
C ILE A 2 3.29 5.04 -0.28
N ARG A 3 3.09 5.84 0.77
CA ARG A 3 3.87 7.06 1.06
C ARG A 3 4.24 7.14 2.53
N SER A 4 5.49 7.44 2.83
CA SER A 4 6.01 7.70 4.18
C SER A 4 7.35 8.43 4.14
N ALA A 5 7.89 8.80 5.30
CA ALA A 5 9.26 9.30 5.41
C ALA A 5 10.28 8.25 4.91
N LEU A 6 11.41 8.69 4.34
CA LEU A 6 12.49 7.78 3.92
C LEU A 6 12.97 6.90 5.08
N THR A 7 13.14 7.48 6.27
CA THR A 7 13.59 6.79 7.48
C THR A 7 12.66 5.64 7.89
N ALA A 8 11.36 5.74 7.61
CA ALA A 8 10.44 4.64 7.82
C ALA A 8 10.76 3.47 6.87
N PHE A 9 10.94 3.73 5.57
CA PHE A 9 11.35 2.68 4.63
C PHE A 9 12.72 2.08 4.99
N GLU A 10 13.68 2.90 5.43
CA GLU A 10 14.98 2.43 5.92
C GLU A 10 14.83 1.53 7.15
N GLY A 11 14.05 1.94 8.16
CA GLY A 11 13.79 1.13 9.35
C GLY A 11 13.11 -0.19 9.04
N GLU A 12 12.12 -0.21 8.15
CA GLU A 12 11.46 -1.43 7.68
C GLU A 12 12.44 -2.37 6.96
N VAL A 13 13.28 -1.82 6.06
CA VAL A 13 14.27 -2.60 5.32
C VAL A 13 15.34 -3.15 6.27
N ASP A 14 15.85 -2.33 7.18
CA ASP A 14 16.86 -2.75 8.16
C ASP A 14 16.32 -3.81 9.12
N PHE A 15 15.04 -3.72 9.52
CA PHE A 15 14.40 -4.71 10.37
C PHE A 15 14.28 -6.07 9.67
N HIS A 16 13.84 -6.11 8.42
CA HIS A 16 13.60 -7.38 7.71
C HIS A 16 14.82 -7.96 6.99
N TYR A 17 15.76 -7.12 6.56
CA TYR A 17 16.92 -7.54 5.77
C TYR A 17 18.25 -7.40 6.50
N LYS A 18 18.24 -6.88 7.74
CA LYS A 18 19.39 -6.52 8.58
C LYS A 18 20.06 -5.21 8.14
N LYS A 19 20.54 -4.46 9.13
CA LYS A 19 21.30 -3.23 8.91
C LYS A 19 22.50 -3.49 7.99
N GLY A 20 22.64 -2.66 6.95
CA GLY A 20 23.71 -2.79 5.94
C GLY A 20 23.41 -3.74 4.78
N ALA A 21 22.16 -4.20 4.64
CA ALA A 21 21.70 -5.04 3.52
C ALA A 21 21.76 -4.36 2.14
N TYR A 22 21.91 -3.03 2.11
CA TYR A 22 22.06 -2.24 0.90
C TYR A 22 23.23 -1.27 1.05
N LYS A 23 23.89 -0.96 -0.07
CA LYS A 23 25.01 -0.01 -0.15
C LYS A 23 24.77 1.12 -1.15
N THR A 24 23.77 0.97 -2.00
CA THR A 24 23.39 1.96 -3.01
C THR A 24 21.89 2.19 -2.97
N PRO A 25 21.41 3.36 -3.45
CA PRO A 25 19.98 3.64 -3.56
C PRO A 25 19.21 2.58 -4.36
N GLU A 26 19.81 2.05 -5.42
CA GLU A 26 19.19 1.04 -6.28
C GLU A 26 18.95 -0.27 -5.51
N ALA A 27 19.94 -0.71 -4.72
CA ALA A 27 19.79 -1.89 -3.87
C ALA A 27 18.69 -1.70 -2.83
N PHE A 28 18.61 -0.52 -2.21
CA PHE A 28 17.53 -0.17 -1.29
C PHE A 28 16.14 -0.23 -1.97
N MET A 29 16.00 0.39 -3.14
CA MET A 29 14.73 0.38 -3.90
C MET A 29 14.28 -1.05 -4.24
N GLN A 30 15.21 -1.95 -4.58
CA GLN A 30 14.88 -3.36 -4.84
C GLN A 30 14.36 -4.08 -3.59
N LEU A 31 14.94 -3.81 -2.41
CA LEU A 31 14.47 -4.40 -1.15
C LEU A 31 13.08 -3.86 -0.75
N VAL A 32 12.83 -2.57 -0.98
CA VAL A 32 11.52 -1.94 -0.81
C VAL A 32 10.49 -2.60 -1.74
N ILE A 33 10.78 -2.74 -3.03
CA ILE A 33 9.88 -3.41 -3.99
C ILE A 33 9.62 -4.85 -3.56
N LYS A 34 10.66 -5.59 -3.18
CA LYS A 34 10.55 -6.98 -2.72
C LYS A 34 9.65 -7.12 -1.49
N ARG A 35 9.75 -6.20 -0.52
CA ARG A 35 8.85 -6.17 0.65
C ARG A 35 7.43 -5.83 0.20
N PHE A 36 7.26 -4.81 -0.63
CA PHE A 36 5.97 -4.37 -1.16
C PHE A 36 5.18 -5.50 -1.84
N GLU A 37 5.84 -6.27 -2.72
CA GLU A 37 5.20 -7.39 -3.41
C GLU A 37 4.79 -8.53 -2.46
N ARG A 38 5.46 -8.66 -1.31
CA ARG A 38 5.16 -9.71 -0.31
C ARG A 38 4.07 -9.30 0.67
N THR A 39 3.91 -8.00 0.94
CA THR A 39 3.04 -7.49 2.00
C THR A 39 1.76 -6.82 1.50
N CYS A 40 1.72 -6.45 0.22
CA CYS A 40 0.56 -5.82 -0.38
C CYS A 40 -0.25 -6.84 -1.19
N CYS A 41 -1.53 -6.94 -0.87
CA CYS A 41 -2.46 -7.82 -1.58
C CYS A 41 -3.71 -7.04 -1.95
N VAL A 42 -4.16 -7.21 -3.19
CA VAL A 42 -5.40 -6.65 -3.70
C VAL A 42 -6.20 -7.78 -4.33
N ILE A 43 -7.40 -8.00 -3.83
CA ILE A 43 -8.35 -8.95 -4.37
C ILE A 43 -9.61 -8.17 -4.78
N ILE A 44 -10.04 -8.34 -6.02
CA ILE A 44 -11.24 -7.70 -6.56
C ILE A 44 -12.14 -8.81 -7.08
N ASN A 45 -13.41 -8.84 -6.65
CA ASN A 45 -14.37 -9.88 -7.02
C ASN A 45 -13.86 -11.32 -6.77
N ASN A 46 -13.05 -11.52 -5.72
CA ASN A 46 -12.40 -12.78 -5.36
C ASN A 46 -11.22 -13.19 -6.28
N ASP A 47 -10.85 -12.36 -7.26
CA ASP A 47 -9.65 -12.56 -8.08
C ASP A 47 -8.48 -11.74 -7.51
N THR A 48 -7.32 -12.38 -7.35
CA THR A 48 -6.08 -11.67 -6.96
C THR A 48 -5.60 -10.79 -8.11
N ILE A 49 -5.52 -9.50 -7.85
CA ILE A 49 -5.08 -8.50 -8.82
C ILE A 49 -3.58 -8.30 -8.67
N ARG A 50 -2.84 -8.55 -9.75
CA ARG A 50 -1.39 -8.37 -9.77
C ARG A 50 -1.03 -6.89 -9.71
N LEU A 51 -0.11 -6.56 -8.82
CA LEU A 51 0.59 -5.28 -8.79
C LEU A 51 1.74 -5.37 -9.80
N ILE A 52 1.74 -4.52 -10.82
CA ILE A 52 2.75 -4.52 -11.89
C ILE A 52 3.48 -3.19 -11.94
N ASN A 53 4.68 -3.20 -12.53
CA ASN A 53 5.54 -2.02 -12.68
C ASN A 53 5.79 -1.28 -11.34
N PRO A 54 6.13 -1.99 -10.24
CA PRO A 54 6.43 -1.32 -9.00
C PRO A 54 7.65 -0.42 -9.17
N ARG A 55 7.56 0.81 -8.69
CA ARG A 55 8.65 1.79 -8.71
C ARG A 55 8.71 2.53 -7.39
N VAL A 56 9.93 2.84 -6.96
CA VAL A 56 10.20 3.65 -5.77
C VAL A 56 10.64 5.03 -6.23
N VAL A 57 10.07 6.07 -5.64
CA VAL A 57 10.49 7.46 -5.80
C VAL A 57 11.05 7.91 -4.46
N LEU A 58 12.36 8.10 -4.40
CA LEU A 58 13.07 8.56 -3.21
C LEU A 58 12.93 10.08 -3.06
N GLY A 59 12.88 10.55 -1.82
CA GLY A 59 12.77 11.96 -1.46
C GLY A 59 12.53 12.12 0.05
N HIS A 60 12.32 13.35 0.53
CA HIS A 60 11.90 13.60 1.92
C HIS A 60 10.69 12.76 2.29
N GLU A 61 9.75 12.65 1.36
CA GLU A 61 8.71 11.64 1.36
C GLU A 61 9.01 10.60 0.28
N THR A 62 9.20 9.35 0.68
CA THR A 62 9.44 8.22 -0.22
C THR A 62 8.13 7.57 -0.59
N THR A 63 8.01 7.21 -1.87
CA THR A 63 6.79 6.65 -2.43
C THR A 63 7.05 5.34 -3.16
N VAL A 64 6.19 4.34 -2.95
CA VAL A 64 6.09 3.16 -3.81
C VAL A 64 4.83 3.26 -4.67
N VAL A 65 4.95 3.13 -5.99
CA VAL A 65 3.80 3.14 -6.92
C VAL A 65 3.80 1.83 -7.69
N ALA A 66 2.62 1.23 -7.88
CA ALA A 66 2.40 0.11 -8.77
C ALA A 66 1.04 0.24 -9.44
N GLU A 67 0.88 -0.41 -10.58
CA GLU A 67 -0.35 -0.47 -11.36
C GLU A 67 -1.10 -1.78 -11.09
N LEU A 68 -2.43 -1.75 -11.20
CA LEU A 68 -3.26 -2.94 -11.07
C LEU A 68 -3.48 -3.58 -12.45
N ALA A 69 -3.02 -4.81 -12.64
CA ALA A 69 -3.20 -5.53 -13.90
C ALA A 69 -4.59 -6.18 -14.00
N LYS A 70 -5.20 -6.13 -15.19
CA LYS A 70 -6.44 -6.85 -15.52
C LYS A 70 -7.61 -6.58 -14.55
N VAL A 71 -7.76 -5.34 -14.09
CA VAL A 71 -8.89 -4.94 -13.23
C VAL A 71 -10.23 -5.19 -13.95
N PRO A 72 -11.19 -5.89 -13.34
CA PRO A 72 -12.48 -6.17 -13.98
C PRO A 72 -13.27 -4.88 -14.21
N GLN A 73 -14.08 -4.85 -15.28
CA GLN A 73 -14.90 -3.67 -15.61
C GLN A 73 -15.96 -3.34 -14.56
N THR A 74 -16.42 -4.36 -13.83
CA THR A 74 -17.41 -4.24 -12.76
C THR A 74 -16.79 -4.71 -11.47
N ILE A 75 -16.84 -3.89 -10.43
CA ILE A 75 -16.29 -4.21 -9.11
C ILE A 75 -17.42 -4.33 -8.10
N LYS A 76 -17.60 -5.54 -7.56
CA LYS A 76 -18.61 -5.91 -6.56
C LYS A 76 -18.00 -5.98 -5.16
N SER A 77 -16.73 -6.34 -5.05
CA SER A 77 -16.01 -6.41 -3.78
C SER A 77 -14.56 -5.99 -3.92
N TYR A 78 -14.01 -5.47 -2.83
CA TYR A 78 -12.59 -5.26 -2.62
C TYR A 78 -12.16 -5.98 -1.34
N TYR A 79 -11.02 -6.64 -1.40
CA TYR A 79 -10.20 -6.94 -0.25
C TYR A 79 -8.83 -6.33 -0.51
N ILE A 80 -8.35 -5.52 0.42
CA ILE A 80 -7.04 -4.88 0.34
C ILE A 80 -6.33 -5.13 1.66
N ARG A 81 -5.10 -5.62 1.57
CA ARG A 81 -4.17 -5.72 2.68
C ARG A 81 -2.92 -4.92 2.33
N ASN A 82 -2.46 -4.09 3.26
CA ASN A 82 -1.17 -3.43 3.17
C ASN A 82 -0.42 -3.60 4.49
N ALA A 83 0.40 -4.63 4.54
CA ALA A 83 1.21 -4.96 5.70
C ALA A 83 2.65 -4.42 5.59
N PHE A 84 2.90 -3.40 4.76
CA PHE A 84 4.27 -2.94 4.51
C PHE A 84 4.99 -2.44 5.76
N PHE A 85 4.28 -1.85 6.72
CA PHE A 85 4.82 -1.34 7.98
C PHE A 85 4.19 -2.05 9.19
N GLU A 86 3.77 -3.31 9.04
CA GLU A 86 3.03 -4.03 10.10
C GLU A 86 3.85 -4.20 11.39
N ASP A 87 5.17 -4.29 11.25
CA ASP A 87 6.12 -4.47 12.34
C ASP A 87 6.53 -3.17 13.02
N MET A 88 6.15 -2.01 12.48
CA MET A 88 6.41 -0.73 13.13
C MET A 88 5.50 -0.52 14.35
N PRO A 89 6.05 -0.07 15.49
CA PRO A 89 5.26 0.29 16.65
C PRO A 89 4.20 1.35 16.31
N SER A 90 2.97 1.15 16.81
CA SER A 90 1.86 2.08 16.62
C SER A 90 1.55 2.42 15.15
N ASN A 91 1.83 1.49 14.22
CA ASN A 91 1.59 1.73 12.82
C ASN A 91 0.11 2.06 12.54
N GLN A 92 -0.10 3.06 11.69
CA GLN A 92 -1.39 3.44 11.15
C GLN A 92 -1.21 3.80 9.69
N CYS A 93 -1.63 2.92 8.78
CA CYS A 93 -1.59 3.17 7.35
C CYS A 93 -2.96 3.64 6.87
N GLU A 94 -3.04 4.90 6.45
CA GLU A 94 -4.23 5.41 5.80
C GLU A 94 -4.35 4.87 4.36
N LEU A 95 -5.48 4.21 4.09
CA LEU A 95 -5.88 3.70 2.79
C LEU A 95 -6.96 4.61 2.20
N ILE A 96 -6.66 5.20 1.05
CA ILE A 96 -7.56 6.03 0.27
C ILE A 96 -8.01 5.29 -1.00
N LEU A 97 -9.32 5.12 -1.13
CA LEU A 97 -9.97 4.55 -2.29
C LEU A 97 -10.66 5.62 -3.10
N THR A 98 -10.16 5.83 -4.32
CA THR A 98 -10.71 6.77 -5.28
C THR A 98 -11.10 6.05 -6.57
N ALA A 99 -12.31 6.34 -7.04
CA ALA A 99 -12.81 5.88 -8.34
C ALA A 99 -13.55 7.04 -9.01
N LYS A 100 -13.35 7.23 -10.32
CA LYS A 100 -13.90 8.38 -11.05
C LYS A 100 -15.42 8.49 -10.84
N GLY A 101 -15.88 9.58 -10.24
CA GLY A 101 -17.29 9.85 -9.94
C GLY A 101 -17.87 9.06 -8.75
N LEU A 102 -17.05 8.50 -7.86
CA LEU A 102 -17.47 8.09 -6.51
C LEU A 102 -16.82 9.03 -5.48
N PRO A 103 -17.48 9.29 -4.33
CA PRO A 103 -16.81 9.92 -3.21
C PRO A 103 -15.61 9.08 -2.79
N GLN A 104 -14.50 9.77 -2.49
CA GLN A 104 -13.32 9.15 -1.90
C GLN A 104 -13.70 8.46 -0.58
N LYS A 105 -13.17 7.26 -0.35
CA LYS A 105 -13.29 6.57 0.93
C LYS A 105 -11.92 6.44 1.57
N GLN A 106 -11.87 6.61 2.89
CA GLN A 106 -10.66 6.51 3.67
C GLN A 106 -10.83 5.45 4.75
N PHE A 107 -9.77 4.69 4.99
CA PHE A 107 -9.70 3.67 6.03
C PHE A 107 -8.35 3.78 6.73
N ILE A 108 -8.29 3.38 7.99
CA ILE A 108 -7.03 3.20 8.71
C ILE A 108 -6.76 1.70 8.79
N LEU A 109 -5.62 1.27 8.27
CA LEU A 109 -5.08 -0.09 8.40
C LEU A 109 -4.09 -0.09 9.56
N ASN A 110 -4.26 -1.01 10.50
CA ASN A 110 -3.39 -1.14 11.66
C ASN A 110 -3.48 -2.57 12.23
N ASN A 111 -2.81 -2.80 13.36
CA ASN A 111 -2.79 -4.12 13.99
C ASN A 111 -4.18 -4.57 14.49
N THR A 112 -5.13 -3.67 14.74
CA THR A 112 -6.48 -4.06 15.21
C THR A 112 -7.38 -4.59 14.10
N ASN A 113 -7.05 -4.30 12.83
CA ASN A 113 -7.74 -4.86 11.66
C ASN A 113 -6.83 -5.73 10.78
N ASN A 114 -5.72 -6.21 11.34
CA ASN A 114 -4.75 -7.05 10.64
C ASN A 114 -4.19 -6.41 9.36
N GLN A 115 -4.18 -5.09 9.28
CA GLN A 115 -3.80 -4.32 8.09
C GLN A 115 -4.74 -4.53 6.88
N GLU A 116 -6.00 -4.88 7.11
CA GLU A 116 -6.95 -5.27 6.07
C GLU A 116 -8.20 -4.39 6.03
N VAL A 117 -8.74 -4.22 4.82
CA VAL A 117 -10.08 -3.70 4.57
C VAL A 117 -10.82 -4.60 3.61
N ARG A 118 -12.09 -4.88 3.96
CA ARG A 118 -13.03 -5.66 3.15
C ARG A 118 -14.26 -4.82 2.84
N LEU A 119 -14.55 -4.64 1.56
CA LEU A 119 -15.66 -3.81 1.10
C LEU A 119 -16.54 -4.59 0.12
N ARG A 120 -17.85 -4.44 0.30
CA ARG A 120 -18.84 -4.81 -0.72
C ARG A 120 -19.40 -3.53 -1.33
N VAL A 121 -19.37 -3.44 -2.65
CA VAL A 121 -19.97 -2.33 -3.39
C VAL A 121 -21.46 -2.62 -3.51
N LYS A 122 -22.28 -1.85 -2.79
CA LYS A 122 -23.72 -1.84 -3.03
C LYS A 122 -23.93 -1.07 -4.34
N MET A 123 -24.42 -1.76 -5.37
CA MET A 123 -24.74 -1.17 -6.67
C MET A 123 -25.81 -0.08 -6.46
N GLN A 124 -25.42 1.19 -6.54
CA GLN A 124 -26.32 2.23 -7.02
C GLN A 124 -25.86 2.57 -8.43
N ASN A 125 -26.61 2.02 -9.39
CA ASN A 125 -26.59 2.28 -10.83
C ASN A 125 -25.22 2.32 -11.51
N GLY A 126 -24.89 1.19 -12.15
CA GLY A 126 -23.93 1.00 -13.23
C GLY A 126 -22.89 2.10 -13.47
N LEU A 127 -21.73 1.99 -12.84
CA LEU A 127 -20.55 2.69 -13.31
C LEU A 127 -19.39 1.72 -13.59
N LYS A 128 -18.96 1.74 -14.85
CA LYS A 128 -17.65 1.26 -15.29
C LYS A 128 -16.60 2.19 -14.65
N LYS A 129 -15.72 1.68 -13.77
CA LYS A 129 -14.69 2.53 -13.14
C LYS A 129 -13.33 1.87 -13.14
N ARG A 130 -12.33 2.66 -13.57
CA ARG A 130 -10.93 2.48 -13.18
C ARG A 130 -10.84 2.81 -11.69
N ALA A 131 -10.40 1.85 -10.88
CA ALA A 131 -10.06 2.07 -9.48
C ALA A 131 -8.60 2.50 -9.40
N VAL A 132 -8.32 3.62 -8.75
CA VAL A 132 -6.96 4.03 -8.42
C VAL A 132 -6.81 3.84 -6.92
N LEU A 133 -5.96 2.89 -6.52
CA LEU A 133 -5.66 2.58 -5.14
C LEU A 133 -4.54 3.51 -4.63
N LEU A 134 -4.91 4.47 -3.79
CA LEU A 134 -3.97 5.38 -3.13
C LEU A 134 -3.82 4.93 -1.67
N LEU A 135 -2.77 4.19 -1.31
CA LEU A 135 -2.41 4.05 0.10
C LEU A 135 -1.50 5.25 0.41
N SER A 136 -1.90 6.08 1.35
CA SER A 136 -1.10 7.24 1.72
C SER A 136 -1.29 7.57 3.18
N LYS A 137 -0.16 7.77 3.83
CA LYS A 137 0.07 8.31 5.17
C LYS A 137 0.19 7.24 6.24
N THR A 138 1.45 6.93 6.54
CA THR A 138 1.84 6.32 7.81
C THR A 138 2.15 7.45 8.78
N PHE A 139 1.35 7.63 9.83
CA PHE A 139 1.83 8.35 11.01
C PHE A 139 2.71 7.37 11.78
N CYS A 140 3.99 7.34 11.45
CA CYS A 140 5.00 6.76 12.33
C CYS A 140 5.37 7.88 13.30
N GLY A 141 5.00 7.74 14.57
CA GLY A 141 5.36 8.72 15.59
C GLY A 141 6.86 8.98 15.54
N GLU A 142 7.26 10.24 15.44
CA GLU A 142 8.63 10.68 15.65
C GLU A 142 9.03 10.39 17.09
N GLN A 143 9.51 9.18 17.38
CA GLN A 143 10.33 8.88 18.56
C GLN A 143 11.36 7.82 18.18
N PHE A 144 12.34 8.24 17.38
CA PHE A 144 13.68 7.66 17.42
C PHE A 144 14.62 8.75 17.95
N LEU A 145 14.59 8.94 19.27
CA LEU A 145 15.66 9.53 20.06
C LEU A 145 15.84 8.67 21.31
#